data_AF-A0A7L0KCW1-F1
#
_entry.id   AF-A0A7L0KCW1-F1
#
_cell.length_a   1.000
_cell.length_b   1.000
_cell.length_c   1.000
_cell.angle_alpha   90.00
_cell.angle_beta   90.00
_cell.angle_gamma   90.00
#
_symmetry.space_group_name_H-M   'P 1'
#
loop_
_entity.id
_entity.type
_entity.pdbx_description
1 polymer ?
#
loop_
_entity_poly.entity_id
_entity_poly.type
_entity_poly.pdbx_seq_one_letter_code
_entity_poly.pdbx_strand_id
1 'polypeptide(L)'
;QVSELGLESDILPIPGDHPASRHRFLYASGTLHKLPSGLGGLLRPVPPFSRALLWSGVQDLLAPAGTEPDESVHAFARRRFGREVADIAVDSLCRGVFAGDCRELSVRSCFPALFQAERRRRSVLLGLALGTGQDRGAESGLSRRARAERWSQWSLRRGMESLPEALAAFLRSR
;
A
#
# COMPACT_ATOMS: atom_id res chain seq x y z
N GLN A 1 9.38 18.98 -7.18
CA GLN A 1 8.15 19.04 -8.00
C GLN A 1 7.05 19.89 -7.36
N VAL A 2 6.29 19.46 -6.33
CA VAL A 2 5.23 20.33 -5.73
C VAL A 2 5.81 21.67 -5.22
N SER A 3 6.96 21.61 -4.55
CA SER A 3 7.74 22.77 -4.12
C SER A 3 8.16 23.69 -5.27
N GLU A 4 8.60 23.11 -6.39
CA GLU A 4 9.08 23.85 -7.56
C GLU A 4 7.95 24.59 -8.28
N LEU A 5 6.72 24.08 -8.17
CA LEU A 5 5.51 24.69 -8.75
C LEU A 5 4.87 25.73 -7.82
N GLY A 6 5.46 26.01 -6.65
CA GLY A 6 4.95 26.99 -5.69
C GLY A 6 3.63 26.60 -5.01
N LEU A 7 3.26 25.31 -5.03
CA LEU A 7 1.98 24.82 -4.51
C LEU A 7 2.02 24.45 -3.01
N GLU A 8 3.10 24.76 -2.30
CA GLU A 8 3.31 24.29 -0.93
C GLU A 8 2.28 24.84 0.07
N SER A 9 1.86 26.09 -0.10
CA SER A 9 0.85 26.77 0.72
C SER A 9 -0.56 26.19 0.54
N ASP A 10 -0.81 25.51 -0.58
CA ASP A 10 -2.09 24.91 -0.91
C ASP A 10 -2.24 23.48 -0.40
N ILE A 11 -1.20 22.91 0.22
CA ILE A 11 -1.24 21.53 0.69
C ILE A 11 -2.20 21.38 1.87
N LEU A 12 -3.08 20.40 1.74
CA LEU A 12 -3.95 19.90 2.79
C LEU A 12 -3.46 18.50 3.21
N PRO A 13 -2.67 18.39 4.28
CA PRO A 13 -2.19 17.10 4.74
C PRO A 13 -3.20 16.40 5.65
N ILE A 14 -3.15 15.07 5.68
CA ILE A 14 -3.80 14.27 6.71
C ILE A 14 -2.71 13.65 7.61
N PRO A 15 -2.53 14.19 8.84
CA PRO A 15 -1.56 13.67 9.81
C PRO A 15 -1.81 12.21 10.19
N GLY A 16 -0.77 11.51 10.63
CA GLY A 16 -0.83 10.06 10.89
C GLY A 16 -1.71 9.65 12.08
N ASP A 17 -2.00 10.58 12.99
CA ASP A 17 -2.86 10.40 14.15
C ASP A 17 -4.35 10.66 13.85
N HIS A 18 -4.67 11.29 12.71
CA HIS A 18 -6.04 11.55 12.29
C HIS A 18 -6.83 10.24 12.06
N PRO A 19 -8.13 10.15 12.43
CA PRO A 19 -8.94 8.94 12.24
C PRO A 19 -8.96 8.41 10.79
N ALA A 20 -9.01 9.33 9.82
CA ALA A 20 -8.97 8.99 8.38
C ALA A 20 -7.66 8.28 7.96
N SER A 21 -6.56 8.47 8.70
CA SER A 21 -5.29 7.76 8.46
C SER A 21 -5.29 6.34 9.02
N ARG A 22 -6.07 6.11 10.08
CA ARG A 22 -5.97 4.93 10.94
C ARG A 22 -7.02 3.87 10.65
N HIS A 23 -8.10 4.20 9.96
CA HIS A 23 -9.24 3.29 9.84
C HIS A 23 -9.56 3.00 8.37
N ARG A 24 -9.25 1.77 7.95
CA ARG A 24 -9.68 1.19 6.67
C ARG A 24 -10.68 0.09 6.97
N PHE A 25 -11.71 -0.01 6.14
CA PHE A 25 -12.80 -0.96 6.32
C PHE A 25 -12.94 -1.85 5.08
N LEU A 26 -13.39 -3.08 5.29
CA LEU A 26 -13.81 -4.01 4.26
C LEU A 26 -15.27 -4.34 4.47
N TYR A 27 -16.07 -4.26 3.42
CA TYR A 27 -17.44 -4.75 3.44
C TYR A 27 -17.44 -6.23 3.07
N ALA A 28 -17.80 -7.09 4.01
CA ALA A 28 -17.90 -8.52 3.78
C ALA A 28 -19.06 -9.09 4.61
N SER A 29 -19.70 -10.14 4.09
CA SER A 29 -20.81 -10.83 4.78
C SER A 29 -21.92 -9.89 5.27
N GLY A 30 -22.24 -8.85 4.50
CA GLY A 30 -23.30 -7.89 4.82
C GLY A 30 -22.92 -6.79 5.81
N THR A 31 -21.68 -6.76 6.33
CA THR A 31 -21.26 -5.81 7.38
C THR A 31 -19.90 -5.17 7.10
N LEU A 32 -19.67 -3.97 7.67
CA LEU A 32 -18.38 -3.29 7.60
C LEU A 32 -17.44 -3.79 8.71
N HIS A 33 -16.27 -4.29 8.31
CA HIS A 33 -15.24 -4.76 9.19
C HIS A 33 -14.02 -3.85 9.12
N LYS A 34 -13.54 -3.40 10.28
CA LYS A 34 -12.32 -2.61 10.37
C LYS A 34 -11.10 -3.50 10.18
N LEU A 35 -10.22 -3.13 9.26
CA LEU A 35 -8.94 -3.81 9.08
C LEU A 35 -8.05 -3.64 10.33
N PRO A 36 -7.34 -4.70 10.75
CA PRO A 36 -6.41 -4.65 11.87
C PRO A 36 -5.42 -3.50 11.71
N SER A 37 -5.37 -2.64 12.73
CA SER A 37 -4.45 -1.51 12.78
C SER A 37 -3.38 -1.79 13.84
N GLY A 38 -2.13 -1.92 13.43
CA GLY A 38 -1.01 -2.25 14.31
C GLY A 38 -0.88 -3.74 14.64
N LEU A 39 0.19 -4.09 15.38
CA LEU A 39 0.59 -5.48 15.61
C LEU A 39 -0.41 -6.27 16.48
N GLY A 40 -1.04 -5.63 17.46
CA GLY A 40 -1.97 -6.31 18.37
C GLY A 40 -3.20 -6.90 17.66
N GLY A 41 -3.67 -6.25 16.60
CA GLY A 41 -4.80 -6.73 15.79
C GLY A 41 -4.47 -7.95 14.92
N LEU A 42 -3.19 -8.28 14.75
CA LEU A 42 -2.76 -9.45 13.97
C LEU A 42 -2.72 -10.74 14.80
N LEU A 43 -2.66 -10.62 16.13
CA LEU A 43 -2.52 -11.74 17.07
C LEU A 43 -3.85 -12.43 17.40
N ARG A 44 -4.99 -11.83 17.01
CA ARG A 44 -6.32 -12.36 17.26
C ARG A 44 -7.10 -12.45 15.95
N PRO A 45 -8.04 -13.40 15.82
CA PRO A 45 -8.98 -13.40 14.70
C PRO A 45 -9.80 -12.10 14.73
N VAL A 46 -9.82 -11.40 13.61
CA VAL A 46 -10.64 -10.19 13.44
C VAL A 46 -11.52 -10.44 12.21
N PRO A 47 -12.86 -10.36 12.34
CA PRO A 47 -13.74 -10.48 11.19
C PRO A 47 -13.31 -9.54 10.05
N PRO A 48 -13.37 -9.97 8.78
CA PRO A 48 -13.96 -11.21 8.29
C PRO A 48 -13.02 -12.42 8.25
N PHE A 49 -11.83 -12.35 8.87
CA PHE A 49 -10.87 -13.44 8.88
C PHE A 49 -11.19 -14.46 9.98
N SER A 50 -11.16 -15.75 9.65
CA SER A 50 -11.47 -16.83 10.59
C SER A 50 -10.30 -17.12 11.53
N ARG A 51 -9.07 -16.72 11.14
CA ARG A 51 -7.84 -16.94 11.90
C ARG A 51 -7.10 -15.63 12.14
N ALA A 52 -6.24 -15.64 13.16
CA ALA A 52 -5.30 -14.54 13.39
C ALA A 52 -4.37 -14.37 12.18
N LEU A 53 -4.21 -13.14 11.69
CA LEU A 53 -3.37 -12.82 10.54
C LEU A 53 -1.88 -13.13 10.77
N LEU A 54 -1.45 -13.31 12.01
CA LEU A 54 -0.12 -13.85 12.34
C LEU A 54 0.16 -15.16 11.59
N TRP A 55 -0.84 -16.04 11.45
CA TRP A 55 -0.67 -17.31 10.73
C TRP A 55 -0.37 -17.13 9.25
N SER A 56 -0.93 -16.08 8.62
CA SER A 56 -0.56 -15.70 7.26
C SER A 56 0.90 -15.23 7.16
N GLY A 57 1.41 -14.59 8.21
CA GLY A 57 2.83 -14.23 8.29
C GLY A 57 3.75 -15.44 8.47
N VAL A 58 3.35 -16.40 9.30
CA VAL A 58 4.06 -17.69 9.41
C VAL A 58 4.06 -18.43 8.07
N GLN A 59 2.93 -18.42 7.36
CA GLN A 59 2.84 -19.03 6.03
C GLN A 59 3.79 -18.36 5.04
N ASP A 60 3.94 -17.03 5.05
CA ASP A 60 4.88 -16.35 4.15
C ASP A 60 6.35 -16.74 4.39
N LEU A 61 6.71 -16.99 5.64
CA LEU A 61 8.06 -17.44 6.02
C LEU A 61 8.35 -18.87 5.54
N LEU A 62 7.34 -19.73 5.51
CA LEU A 62 7.47 -21.14 5.13
C LEU A 62 7.19 -21.41 3.65
N ALA A 63 6.48 -20.51 2.98
CA ALA A 63 6.07 -20.69 1.59
C ALA A 63 7.28 -20.82 0.65
N PRO A 64 7.25 -21.77 -0.31
CA PRO A 64 8.29 -21.85 -1.33
C PRO A 64 8.26 -20.60 -2.20
N ALA A 65 9.42 -20.18 -2.72
CA ALA A 65 9.49 -19.07 -3.67
C ALA A 65 8.89 -19.49 -5.03
N GLY A 66 8.22 -18.56 -5.70
CA GLY A 66 7.71 -18.78 -7.06
C GLY A 66 8.85 -19.01 -8.06
N THR A 67 8.65 -19.97 -8.98
CA THR A 67 9.59 -20.26 -10.07
C THR A 67 9.32 -19.35 -11.27
N GLU A 68 8.05 -19.13 -11.58
CA GLU A 68 7.60 -18.44 -12.79
C GLU A 68 8.03 -16.98 -12.87
N PRO A 69 8.39 -16.47 -14.06
CA PRO A 69 8.85 -15.10 -14.25
C PRO A 69 7.80 -14.04 -13.86
N ASP A 70 6.53 -14.45 -13.82
CA ASP A 70 5.40 -13.68 -13.30
C ASP A 70 4.26 -14.63 -12.88
N GLU A 71 3.36 -14.16 -12.04
CA GLU A 71 2.11 -14.85 -11.68
C GLU A 71 1.02 -13.84 -11.29
N SER A 72 -0.23 -14.29 -11.16
CA SER A 72 -1.30 -13.40 -10.74
C SER A 72 -1.17 -12.98 -9.28
N VAL A 73 -1.67 -11.79 -8.96
CA VAL A 73 -1.69 -11.26 -7.58
C VAL A 73 -2.42 -12.23 -6.65
N HIS A 74 -3.53 -12.83 -7.11
CA HIS A 74 -4.27 -13.83 -6.34
C HIS A 74 -3.45 -15.09 -6.06
N ALA A 75 -2.81 -15.66 -7.08
CA ALA A 75 -2.01 -16.88 -6.93
C ALA A 75 -0.84 -16.66 -5.95
N PHE A 76 -0.13 -15.54 -6.11
CA PHE A 76 0.93 -15.11 -5.20
C PHE A 76 0.44 -14.98 -3.76
N ALA A 77 -0.66 -14.24 -3.56
CA ALA A 77 -1.21 -13.98 -2.23
C ALA A 77 -1.73 -15.26 -1.56
N ARG A 78 -2.40 -16.13 -2.31
CA ARG A 78 -2.94 -17.39 -1.79
C ARG A 78 -1.83 -18.33 -1.35
N ARG A 79 -0.76 -18.44 -2.13
CA ARG A 79 0.41 -19.27 -1.82
C ARG A 79 1.12 -18.78 -0.56
N ARG A 80 1.30 -17.46 -0.42
CA ARG A 80 2.10 -16.87 0.67
C ARG A 80 1.32 -16.58 1.93
N PHE A 81 0.13 -16.02 1.82
CA PHE A 81 -0.65 -15.52 2.96
C PHE A 81 -1.93 -16.31 3.23
N GLY A 82 -2.23 -17.28 2.38
CA GLY A 82 -3.40 -18.14 2.51
C GLY A 82 -4.63 -17.58 1.78
N ARG A 83 -5.64 -18.45 1.68
CA ARG A 83 -6.84 -18.22 0.87
C ARG A 83 -7.65 -17.01 1.33
N GLU A 84 -7.91 -16.87 2.63
CA GLU A 84 -8.75 -15.77 3.14
C GLU A 84 -8.13 -14.40 2.88
N VAL A 85 -6.81 -14.27 3.02
CA VAL A 85 -6.10 -13.02 2.70
C VAL A 85 -6.20 -12.72 1.21
N ALA A 86 -6.03 -13.73 0.35
CA ALA A 86 -6.15 -13.57 -1.09
C ALA A 86 -7.58 -13.17 -1.52
N ASP A 87 -8.58 -13.90 -1.05
CA ASP A 87 -9.98 -13.76 -1.47
C ASP A 87 -10.65 -12.49 -0.90
N ILE A 88 -10.22 -12.00 0.26
CA ILE A 88 -10.85 -10.86 0.92
C ILE A 88 -9.97 -9.61 0.83
N ALA A 89 -8.77 -9.65 1.41
CA ALA A 89 -7.95 -8.45 1.57
C ALA A 89 -7.33 -8.02 0.24
N VAL A 90 -6.70 -8.95 -0.47
CA VAL A 90 -5.96 -8.68 -1.69
C VAL A 90 -6.89 -8.43 -2.86
N ASP A 91 -7.98 -9.17 -2.96
CA ASP A 91 -9.05 -8.93 -3.93
C ASP A 91 -9.63 -7.51 -3.77
N SER A 92 -9.93 -7.08 -2.53
CA SER A 92 -10.41 -5.72 -2.25
C SER A 92 -9.35 -4.65 -2.55
N LEU A 93 -8.08 -4.92 -2.23
CA LEU A 93 -6.97 -4.02 -2.53
C LEU A 93 -6.82 -3.80 -4.05
N CYS A 94 -6.89 -4.87 -4.83
CA CYS A 94 -6.76 -4.81 -6.29
C CYS A 94 -7.89 -3.97 -6.91
N ARG A 95 -9.13 -4.14 -6.44
CA ARG A 95 -10.25 -3.29 -6.87
C ARG A 95 -10.09 -1.85 -6.43
N GLY A 96 -9.56 -1.60 -5.23
CA GLY A 96 -9.35 -0.25 -4.71
C GLY A 96 -8.24 0.54 -5.41
N VAL A 97 -7.15 -0.13 -5.85
CA VAL A 97 -5.98 0.52 -6.45
C VAL A 97 -6.04 0.51 -7.97
N PHE A 98 -6.41 -0.63 -8.56
CA PHE A 98 -6.34 -0.86 -10.01
C PHE A 98 -7.72 -0.99 -10.67
N ALA A 99 -8.80 -1.04 -9.89
CA ALA A 99 -10.14 -1.37 -10.38
C ALA A 99 -10.19 -2.69 -11.20
N GLY A 100 -9.29 -3.64 -10.88
CA GLY A 100 -9.11 -4.88 -11.64
C GLY A 100 -9.27 -6.15 -10.80
N ASP A 101 -9.42 -7.30 -11.47
CA ASP A 101 -9.48 -8.61 -10.83
C ASP A 101 -8.07 -9.08 -10.44
N CYS A 102 -7.87 -9.41 -9.16
CA CYS A 102 -6.60 -9.91 -8.65
C CYS A 102 -6.15 -11.23 -9.31
N ARG A 103 -7.05 -11.97 -9.96
CA ARG A 103 -6.74 -13.22 -10.69
C ARG A 103 -6.09 -12.98 -12.04
N GLU A 104 -6.23 -11.78 -12.61
CA GLU A 104 -5.68 -11.40 -13.91
C GLU A 104 -4.50 -10.44 -13.78
N LEU A 105 -4.46 -9.64 -12.71
CA LEU A 105 -3.38 -8.70 -12.47
C LEU A 105 -2.04 -9.41 -12.18
N SER A 106 -0.97 -8.91 -12.80
CA SER A 106 0.41 -9.36 -12.59
C SER A 106 0.96 -8.88 -11.26
N VAL A 107 1.49 -9.78 -10.42
CA VAL A 107 2.13 -9.37 -9.15
C VAL A 107 3.42 -8.61 -9.40
N ARG A 108 4.17 -8.99 -10.44
CA ARG A 108 5.42 -8.32 -10.81
C ARG A 108 5.21 -6.87 -11.20
N SER A 109 4.10 -6.58 -11.90
CA SER A 109 3.77 -5.24 -12.38
C SER A 109 3.05 -4.40 -11.33
N CYS A 110 2.04 -4.96 -10.67
CA CYS A 110 1.20 -4.24 -9.73
C CYS A 110 1.84 -4.07 -8.34
N PHE A 111 2.63 -5.05 -7.90
CA PHE A 111 3.26 -5.04 -6.57
C PHE A 111 4.76 -5.40 -6.63
N PRO A 112 5.57 -4.64 -7.39
CA PRO A 112 6.97 -4.96 -7.66
C PRO A 112 7.81 -5.09 -6.38
N ALA A 113 7.52 -4.29 -5.36
CA ALA A 113 8.21 -4.37 -4.07
C ALA A 113 7.99 -5.72 -3.37
N LEU A 114 6.77 -6.27 -3.40
CA LEU A 114 6.46 -7.58 -2.80
C LEU A 114 7.11 -8.71 -3.58
N PHE A 115 7.02 -8.65 -4.91
CA PHE A 115 7.66 -9.62 -5.80
C PHE A 115 9.18 -9.67 -5.61
N GLN A 116 9.84 -8.50 -5.57
CA GLN A 116 11.28 -8.42 -5.32
C GLN A 116 11.67 -8.86 -3.91
N ALA A 117 10.83 -8.55 -2.90
CA ALA A 117 11.05 -8.99 -1.52
C ALA A 117 11.07 -10.52 -1.43
N GLU A 118 10.09 -11.20 -2.03
CA GLU A 118 10.10 -12.67 -2.17
C GLU A 118 11.37 -13.13 -2.87
N ARG A 119 11.70 -12.58 -4.04
CA ARG A 119 12.81 -13.09 -4.87
C ARG A 119 14.16 -12.98 -4.17
N ARG A 120 14.38 -11.91 -3.39
CA ARG A 120 15.64 -11.68 -2.68
C ARG A 120 15.76 -12.49 -1.38
N ARG A 121 14.66 -12.69 -0.65
CA ARG A 121 14.70 -13.24 0.73
C ARG A 121 13.82 -14.48 0.94
N ARG A 122 13.22 -15.02 -0.11
CA ARG A 122 12.23 -16.12 -0.11
C ARG A 122 10.96 -15.88 0.71
N SER A 123 10.90 -14.79 1.48
CA SER A 123 9.76 -14.29 2.24
C SER A 123 9.54 -12.81 1.95
N VAL A 124 8.29 -12.42 1.79
CA VAL A 124 7.90 -11.02 1.58
C VAL A 124 8.13 -10.23 2.85
N LEU A 125 7.72 -10.74 4.01
CA LEU A 125 7.87 -10.05 5.29
C LEU A 125 9.35 -9.82 5.64
N LEU A 126 10.21 -10.83 5.45
CA LEU A 126 11.66 -10.68 5.65
C LEU A 126 12.26 -9.73 4.62
N GLY A 127 11.82 -9.80 3.36
CA GLY A 127 12.31 -8.93 2.29
C GLY A 127 11.97 -7.46 2.51
N LEU A 128 10.80 -7.16 3.07
CA LEU A 128 10.41 -5.79 3.42
C LEU A 128 11.10 -5.30 4.71
N ALA A 129 11.26 -6.15 5.72
CA ALA A 129 11.90 -5.77 6.98
C ALA A 129 13.42 -5.55 6.84
N LEU A 130 14.08 -6.38 6.02
CA LEU A 130 15.52 -6.30 5.73
C LEU A 130 15.84 -5.50 4.46
N GLY A 131 14.80 -4.92 3.84
CA GLY A 131 14.93 -4.13 2.62
C GLY A 131 15.84 -2.93 2.85
N THR A 132 16.87 -2.81 2.03
CA THR A 132 17.77 -1.65 2.01
C THR A 132 16.98 -0.41 1.63
N GLY A 133 17.21 0.68 2.38
CA GLY A 133 16.49 1.94 2.26
C GLY A 133 16.27 2.34 0.81
N GLN A 134 14.99 2.54 0.46
CA GLN A 134 14.58 3.11 -0.81
C GLN A 134 15.38 4.40 -1.03
N ASP A 135 15.89 4.61 -2.24
CA ASP A 135 16.54 5.87 -2.62
C ASP A 135 15.65 7.01 -2.18
N ARG A 136 16.12 7.76 -1.17
CA ARG A 136 15.40 8.90 -0.65
C ARG A 136 15.48 9.94 -1.76
N GLY A 137 14.40 10.06 -2.54
CA GLY A 137 14.28 11.09 -3.56
C GLY A 137 14.62 12.48 -3.00
N ALA A 138 14.85 13.44 -3.89
CA ALA A 138 15.32 14.78 -3.54
C ALA A 138 14.60 15.36 -2.30
N GLU A 139 15.37 15.68 -1.26
CA GLU A 139 14.84 16.21 -0.01
C GLU A 139 14.37 17.66 -0.18
N SER A 140 13.07 17.89 -0.02
CA SER A 140 12.48 19.23 0.11
C SER A 140 12.00 19.51 1.53
N GLY A 141 11.76 20.79 1.87
CA GLY A 141 11.18 21.17 3.16
C GLY A 141 9.84 20.47 3.42
N LEU A 142 9.02 20.35 2.39
CA LEU A 142 7.75 19.61 2.39
C LEU A 142 7.95 18.12 2.70
N SER A 143 8.95 17.47 2.09
CA SER A 143 9.24 16.06 2.37
C SER A 143 9.67 15.81 3.82
N ARG A 144 10.41 16.76 4.43
CA ARG A 144 10.79 16.70 5.86
C ARG A 144 9.57 16.88 6.75
N ARG A 145 8.71 17.86 6.45
CA ARG A 145 7.46 18.10 7.18
C ARG A 145 6.53 16.89 7.13
N ALA A 146 6.33 16.31 5.96
CA ALA A 146 5.47 15.13 5.77
C ALA A 146 5.94 13.92 6.62
N ARG A 147 7.25 13.74 6.77
CA ARG A 147 7.82 12.68 7.64
C ARG A 147 7.63 13.00 9.12
N ALA A 148 7.92 14.24 9.54
CA ALA A 148 7.76 14.65 10.93
C ALA A 148 6.31 14.51 11.41
N GLU A 149 5.35 14.91 10.59
CA GLU A 149 3.91 14.84 10.86
C GLU A 149 3.28 13.49 10.46
N ARG A 150 4.08 12.55 9.94
CA ARG A 150 3.66 11.20 9.53
C ARG A 150 2.44 11.20 8.61
N TRP A 151 2.44 12.05 7.60
CA TRP A 151 1.30 12.19 6.67
C TRP A 151 0.92 10.83 6.05
N SER A 152 -0.36 10.50 6.09
CA SER A 152 -0.89 9.29 5.43
C SER A 152 -1.26 9.55 3.97
N GLN A 153 -1.69 10.78 3.69
CA GLN A 153 -2.07 11.31 2.38
C GLN A 153 -2.08 12.84 2.44
N TRP A 154 -2.12 13.47 1.29
CA TRP A 154 -2.27 14.92 1.15
C TRP A 154 -3.05 15.23 -0.13
N SER A 155 -3.65 16.40 -0.16
CA SER A 155 -4.30 16.96 -1.36
C SER A 155 -3.98 18.46 -1.46
N LEU A 156 -4.62 19.13 -2.42
CA LEU A 156 -4.49 20.57 -2.62
C LEU A 156 -5.83 21.26 -2.32
N ARG A 157 -5.77 22.47 -1.77
CA ARG A 157 -6.94 23.25 -1.30
C ARG A 157 -8.00 23.44 -2.38
N ARG A 158 -7.58 23.61 -3.63
CA ARG A 158 -8.46 23.79 -4.80
C ARG A 158 -8.71 22.48 -5.57
N GLY A 159 -8.32 21.34 -5.01
CA GLY A 159 -8.42 20.02 -5.65
C GLY A 159 -7.13 19.58 -6.33
N MET A 160 -6.98 18.28 -6.59
CA MET A 160 -5.78 17.69 -7.19
C MET A 160 -5.51 18.18 -8.63
N GLU A 161 -6.51 18.74 -9.30
CA GLU A 161 -6.39 19.37 -10.62
C GLU A 161 -5.46 20.60 -10.62
N SER A 162 -5.27 21.25 -9.48
CA SER A 162 -4.31 22.36 -9.36
C SER A 162 -2.86 21.96 -9.69
N LEU A 163 -2.52 20.68 -9.53
CA LEU A 163 -1.19 20.19 -9.89
C LEU A 163 -0.94 20.20 -11.42
N PRO A 164 -1.76 19.52 -12.25
CA PRO A 164 -1.61 19.61 -13.71
C PRO A 164 -1.84 21.02 -14.27
N GLU A 165 -2.71 21.85 -13.66
CA GLU A 165 -2.85 23.26 -14.06
C GLU A 165 -1.55 24.05 -13.88
N ALA A 166 -0.90 23.93 -12.73
CA ALA A 166 0.36 24.61 -12.45
C ALA A 166 1.48 24.12 -13.38
N LEU A 167 1.53 22.82 -13.67
CA LEU A 167 2.45 22.25 -14.66
C LEU A 167 2.21 22.83 -16.05
N ALA A 168 0.96 22.90 -16.50
CA ALA A 168 0.61 23.46 -17.80
C ALA A 168 0.98 24.95 -17.90
N ALA A 169 0.75 25.74 -16.85
CA ALA A 169 1.15 27.15 -16.80
C ALA A 169 2.68 27.31 -16.86
N PHE A 170 3.42 26.49 -16.10
CA PHE A 170 4.88 26.49 -16.12
C PHE A 170 5.44 26.19 -17.52
N LEU A 171 4.90 25.17 -18.20
CA LEU A 171 5.34 24.80 -19.54
C LEU A 171 5.03 25.87 -20.59
N ARG A 172 3.91 26.59 -20.49
CA ARG A 172 3.56 27.70 -21.41
C ARG A 172 4.42 28.95 -21.23
N SER A 173 5.05 29.10 -20.07
CA SER A 173 5.91 30.25 -19.76
C SER A 173 7.36 30.09 -20.24
N ARG A 174 7.69 28.91 -20.79
CA ARG A 174 8.97 28.61 -21.46
C ARG A 174 8.81 28.73 -22.97
#